data_AF-A0A967CXY5-F1
#
_entry.id   AF-A0A967CXY5-F1
#
_cell.length_a   1.000
_cell.length_b   1.000
_cell.length_c   1.000
_cell.angle_alpha   90.00
_cell.angle_beta   90.00
_cell.angle_gamma   90.00
#
_symmetry.space_group_name_H-M   'P 1'
#
loop_
_entity.id
_entity.type
_entity.pdbx_description
1 polymer ?
#
loop_
_entity_poly.entity_id
_entity_poly.type
_entity_poly.pdbx_seq_one_letter_code
_entity_poly.pdbx_strand_id
1 'polypeptide(L)' 'MAQLHRAEPTGQRAWSEAEFSAMLSANNALSVTCDAGFAVGQVILDEAELFLIMT' A
#
# COMPACT_ATOMS: atom_id res chain seq x y z
N MET A 1 2.57 4.49 6.15
CA MET A 1 2.72 3.86 4.83
C MET A 1 3.69 4.63 3.92
N ALA A 2 3.40 5.89 3.54
CA ALA A 2 4.28 6.66 2.65
C ALA A 2 5.73 6.83 3.14
N GLN A 3 5.93 7.10 4.43
CA GLN A 3 7.27 7.18 5.02
C GLN A 3 8.02 5.84 4.94
N LEU A 4 7.36 4.73 5.26
CA LEU A 4 7.94 3.38 5.16
C LEU A 4 8.28 3.03 3.70
N HIS A 5 7.36 3.29 2.76
CA HIS A 5 7.64 3.08 1.34
C HIS A 5 8.81 3.92 0.82
N ARG A 6 8.96 5.16 1.30
CA ARG A 6 10.13 5.99 0.92
C ARG A 6 11.44 5.47 1.50
N ALA A 7 11.40 4.86 2.69
CA ALA A 7 12.58 4.31 3.35
C ALA A 7 13.05 3.00 2.70
N GLU A 8 12.12 2.21 2.17
CA GLU A 8 12.43 0.94 1.53
C GLU A 8 12.89 1.11 0.06
N PRO A 9 14.07 0.58 -0.31
CA PRO A 9 14.59 0.66 -1.67
C PRO A 9 13.92 -0.41 -2.55
N THR A 10 12.68 -0.14 -2.98
CA THR A 10 11.90 -1.06 -3.83
C THR A 10 12.33 -1.05 -5.31
N GLY A 11 13.26 -0.16 -5.69
CA GLY A 11 13.62 0.09 -7.09
C GLY A 11 12.52 0.80 -7.89
N GLN A 12 11.41 1.14 -7.25
CA GLN A 12 10.27 1.85 -7.83
C GLN A 12 10.10 3.22 -7.18
N ARG A 13 9.34 4.10 -7.84
CA ARG A 13 8.99 5.40 -7.25
C ARG A 13 8.11 5.19 -6.02
N ALA A 14 8.54 5.74 -4.89
CA ALA A 14 7.73 5.78 -3.68
C ALA A 14 6.41 6.55 -3.90
N TRP A 15 5.32 5.98 -3.42
CA TRP A 15 4.00 6.61 -3.40
C TRP A 15 3.95 7.71 -2.34
N SER A 16 3.27 8.79 -2.68
CA SER A 16 2.92 9.90 -1.79
C SER A 16 1.80 9.52 -0.82
N GLU A 17 1.60 10.33 0.22
CA GLU A 17 0.47 10.15 1.15
C GLU A 17 -0.89 10.25 0.45
N ALA A 18 -1.02 11.15 -0.54
CA ALA A 18 -2.25 11.30 -1.32
C ALA A 18 -2.59 10.04 -2.12
N GLU A 19 -1.59 9.36 -2.70
CA GLU A 19 -1.78 8.12 -3.44
C GLU A 19 -2.24 6.98 -2.52
N PHE A 20 -1.61 6.83 -1.35
CA PHE A 20 -2.08 5.88 -0.35
C PHE A 20 -3.50 6.21 0.14
N SER A 21 -3.80 7.49 0.39
CA SER A 21 -5.14 7.91 0.81
C SER A 21 -6.20 7.63 -0.25
N ALA A 22 -5.88 7.82 -1.53
CA ALA A 22 -6.80 7.51 -2.62
C ALA A 22 -7.09 6.00 -2.68
N MET A 23 -6.06 5.16 -2.59
CA MET A 23 -6.23 3.69 -2.55
C MET A 23 -7.10 3.27 -1.35
N LEU A 24 -6.79 3.78 -0.15
CA LEU A 24 -7.54 3.44 1.07
C LEU A 24 -9.00 3.90 1.05
N SER A 25 -9.33 4.92 0.26
CA SER A 25 -10.72 5.39 0.08
C SER A 25 -11.53 4.57 -0.93
N ALA A 26 -10.90 3.66 -1.69
CA ALA A 26 -11.61 2.86 -2.67
C ALA A 26 -12.48 1.81 -1.97
N ASN A 27 -13.72 1.63 -2.45
CA ASN A 27 -14.70 0.72 -1.82
C ASN A 27 -14.25 -0.75 -1.81
N ASN A 28 -13.34 -1.11 -2.71
CA ASN A 28 -12.77 -2.43 -2.90
C ASN A 28 -11.36 -2.57 -2.26
N ALA A 29 -10.94 -1.59 -1.46
CA ALA A 29 -9.63 -1.61 -0.82
C ALA A 29 -9.60 -2.52 0.40
N LEU A 30 -8.44 -3.14 0.61
CA LEU A 30 -8.10 -3.91 1.79
C LEU A 30 -6.81 -3.33 2.36
N SER A 31 -6.74 -3.17 3.68
CA SER A 31 -5.50 -2.72 4.31
C SER A 31 -5.32 -3.28 5.71
N VAL A 32 -4.07 -3.51 6.06
CA VAL A 32 -3.63 -3.86 7.41
C VAL A 32 -2.30 -3.19 7.70
N THR A 33 -2.15 -2.66 8.91
CA THR A 33 -0.92 -2.05 9.41
C THR A 33 -0.51 -2.71 10.71
N CYS A 34 0.80 -2.87 10.90
CA CYS A 34 1.40 -3.30 12.15
C CYS A 34 2.68 -2.50 12.39
N ASP A 35 3.31 -2.73 13.55
CA ASP A 35 4.55 -2.01 13.91
C ASP A 35 5.70 -2.27 12.93
N ALA A 36 5.72 -3.45 12.27
CA ALA A 36 6.78 -3.86 11.34
C ALA A 36 6.48 -3.56 9.87
N GLY A 37 5.33 -2.94 9.53
CA GLY A 37 4.99 -2.71 8.13
C GLY A 37 3.50 -2.63 7.83
N PHE A 38 3.17 -2.77 6.55
CA PHE A 38 1.80 -2.71 6.07
C PHE A 38 1.58 -3.56 4.83
N ALA A 39 0.33 -3.98 4.63
CA ALA A 39 -0.18 -4.44 3.35
C ALA A 39 -1.39 -3.58 2.96
N VAL A 40 -1.42 -3.11 1.72
CA VAL A 40 -2.55 -2.39 1.13
C VAL A 40 -2.80 -2.94 -0.27
N GLY A 41 -4.06 -3.09 -0.64
CA GLY A 41 -4.43 -3.65 -1.92
C GLY A 41 -5.88 -3.38 -2.26
N GLN A 42 -6.30 -3.91 -3.39
CA GLN A 42 -7.67 -3.82 -3.87
C GLN A 42 -8.06 -5.07 -4.64
N VAL A 43 -9.35 -5.39 -4.62
CA VAL A 43 -9.92 -6.47 -5.43
C VAL A 43 -10.56 -5.88 -6.68
N ILE A 44 -10.16 -6.31 -7.86
CA ILE A 44 -10.67 -5.84 -9.14
C ILE A 44 -11.21 -7.04 -9.91
N LEU A 45 -12.54 -7.12 -10.06
CA LEU A 45 -13.22 -8.24 -10.74
C LEU A 45 -12.78 -9.60 -10.15
N ASP A 46 -11.96 -10.35 -10.89
CA ASP A 46 -11.41 -11.66 -10.54
C ASP A 46 -9.94 -11.62 -10.09
N GLU A 47 -9.36 -10.42 -9.99
CA GLU A 47 -7.98 -10.19 -9.58
C GLU A 47 -7.89 -9.49 -8.22
N ALA A 48 -6.77 -9.71 -7.53
CA ALA A 48 -6.40 -8.97 -6.33
C ALA A 48 -4.99 -8.43 -6.48
N GLU A 49 -4.85 -7.11 -6.36
CA GLU A 49 -3.56 -6.45 -6.33
C GLU A 49 -3.17 -6.21 -4.88
N LEU A 50 -1.94 -6.57 -4.51
CA LEU A 50 -1.42 -6.37 -3.17
C LEU A 50 -0.07 -5.68 -3.23
N PHE A 51 0.07 -4.65 -2.40
CA PHE A 51 1.33 -3.99 -2.14
C PHE A 51 1.71 -4.16 -0.66
N LEU A 52 2.84 -4.82 -0.44
CA LEU A 52 3.36 -5.18 0.88
C LEU A 52 4.73 -4.54 1.11
N ILE A 53 4.90 -3.95 2.29
CA ILE A 53 6.20 -3.51 2.79
C ILE A 53 6.36 -4.00 4.24
N MET A 54 7.47 -4.68 4.50
CA MET A 54 7.88 -5.17 5.82
C MET A 54 9.34 -4.77 6.08
N THR A 55 9.67 -4.43 7.32
CA THR A 55 11.03 -4.05 7.78
C THR A 55 11.64 -5.11 8.68
#